data_AF-A0A3D0YXC1-F1
#
_entry.id   AF-A0A3D0YXC1-F1
#
_cell.length_a   1.000
_cell.length_b   1.000
_cell.length_c   1.000
_cell.angle_alpha   90.00
_cell.angle_beta   90.00
_cell.angle_gamma   90.00
#
_symmetry.space_group_name_H-M   'P 1'
#
loop_
_entity.id
_entity.type
_entity.pdbx_description
1 polymer ?
#
loop_
_entity_poly.entity_id
_entity_poly.type
_entity_poly.pdbx_seq_one_letter_code
_entity_poly.pdbx_strand_id
1 'polypeptide(L)'
;MGGLIGMFLAPAAFPLGIADVGLNTVIPAFLVSIIILNNRYWKIGIPVAIALGLFGTIFPFYYPGAALGFDRPPEPLYTILTAVYWVPSLIIMASPIGLRLIPKWSVSSDRRQKYVAIFLAILAAMWLWWIPWTKPYWYLFSYAAAMGVATTISYLWWIPALSLVITAITIPLLEALSRSGLPKVRDAVW
;
A
#
# COMPACT_ATOMS: atom_id res chain seq x y z
N MET A 1 -13.88 -10.67 -2.81
CA MET A 1 -15.31 -10.43 -3.08
C MET A 1 -15.53 -9.11 -3.82
N GLY A 2 -15.27 -7.94 -3.21
CA GLY A 2 -15.51 -6.63 -3.87
C GLY A 2 -14.79 -6.42 -5.21
N GLY A 3 -13.49 -6.75 -5.31
CA GLY A 3 -12.74 -6.59 -6.56
C GLY A 3 -13.22 -7.50 -7.71
N LEU A 4 -13.53 -8.77 -7.41
CA LEU A 4 -14.05 -9.72 -8.41
C LEU A 4 -15.42 -9.27 -8.95
N ILE A 5 -16.32 -8.83 -8.07
CA ILE A 5 -17.64 -8.33 -8.47
C ILE A 5 -17.50 -7.03 -9.27
N GLY A 6 -16.63 -6.12 -8.82
CA GLY A 6 -16.35 -4.85 -9.51
C GLY A 6 -15.86 -5.04 -10.95
N MET A 7 -15.02 -6.05 -11.21
CA MET A 7 -14.54 -6.38 -12.55
C MET A 7 -15.68 -6.68 -13.54
N PHE A 8 -16.76 -7.33 -13.09
CA PHE A 8 -17.91 -7.64 -13.95
C PHE A 8 -18.91 -6.48 -14.05
N LEU A 9 -19.03 -5.65 -13.01
CA LEU A 9 -19.96 -4.50 -12.99
C LEU A 9 -19.40 -3.25 -13.69
N ALA A 10 -18.09 -3.05 -13.64
CA ALA A 10 -17.41 -1.88 -14.19
C ALA A 10 -16.09 -2.30 -14.87
N PRO A 11 -16.15 -3.09 -15.96
CA PRO A 11 -14.95 -3.67 -16.59
C PRO A 11 -13.93 -2.62 -17.04
N ALA A 12 -14.38 -1.42 -17.40
CA ALA A 12 -13.50 -0.30 -17.75
C ALA A 12 -12.60 0.17 -16.58
N ALA A 13 -13.01 -0.05 -15.33
CA ALA A 13 -12.22 0.23 -14.13
C ALA A 13 -11.22 -0.89 -13.78
N PHE A 14 -11.26 -2.00 -14.50
CA PHE A 14 -10.37 -3.16 -14.34
C PHE A 14 -9.77 -3.54 -15.71
N PRO A 15 -9.01 -2.63 -16.37
CA PRO A 15 -8.50 -2.87 -17.72
C PRO A 15 -7.52 -4.06 -17.81
N LEU A 16 -6.94 -4.51 -16.69
CA LEU A 16 -6.12 -5.72 -16.59
C LEU A 16 -6.88 -6.92 -15.99
N GLY A 17 -8.19 -6.78 -15.77
CA GLY A 17 -9.09 -7.84 -15.32
C GLY A 17 -8.68 -8.44 -13.97
N ILE A 18 -8.40 -9.74 -13.95
CA ILE A 18 -8.08 -10.45 -12.69
C ILE A 18 -6.77 -9.97 -12.05
N ALA A 19 -5.84 -9.43 -12.86
CA ALA A 19 -4.63 -8.81 -12.33
C ALA A 19 -4.99 -7.59 -11.47
N ASP A 20 -5.98 -6.81 -11.88
CA ASP A 20 -6.48 -5.67 -11.10
C ASP A 20 -7.21 -6.11 -9.83
N VAL A 21 -7.86 -7.27 -9.84
CA VAL A 21 -8.42 -7.83 -8.61
C VAL A 21 -7.30 -8.13 -7.61
N GLY A 22 -6.23 -8.77 -8.07
CA GLY A 22 -5.05 -9.04 -7.25
C GLY A 22 -4.40 -7.77 -6.73
N LEU A 23 -4.17 -6.81 -7.62
CA LEU A 23 -3.59 -5.51 -7.29
C LEU A 23 -4.46 -4.75 -6.30
N ASN A 24 -5.75 -4.58 -6.54
CA ASN A 24 -6.61 -3.73 -5.72
C ASN A 24 -7.06 -4.38 -4.39
N THR A 25 -7.00 -5.71 -4.26
CA THR A 25 -7.55 -6.38 -3.06
C THR A 25 -6.53 -7.24 -2.30
N VAL A 26 -5.75 -8.05 -3.00
CA VAL A 26 -4.87 -9.03 -2.35
C VAL A 26 -3.59 -8.37 -1.85
N ILE A 27 -2.91 -7.60 -2.71
CA ILE A 27 -1.65 -6.95 -2.37
C ILE A 27 -1.79 -5.97 -1.18
N PRO A 28 -2.76 -5.04 -1.14
CA PRO A 28 -2.84 -4.12 -0.01
C PRO A 28 -3.16 -4.85 1.30
N ALA A 29 -4.06 -5.83 1.28
CA ALA A 29 -4.37 -6.64 2.45
C ALA A 29 -3.15 -7.45 2.96
N PHE A 30 -2.37 -8.01 2.03
CA PHE A 30 -1.13 -8.71 2.34
C PHE A 30 -0.08 -7.78 2.97
N LEU A 31 0.13 -6.60 2.39
CA LEU A 31 1.07 -5.60 2.92
C LEU A 31 0.65 -5.10 4.31
N VAL A 32 -0.64 -4.82 4.53
CA VAL A 32 -1.18 -4.48 5.86
C VAL A 32 -0.88 -5.60 6.86
N SER A 33 -1.11 -6.86 6.47
CA SER A 33 -0.88 -8.01 7.34
C SER A 33 0.60 -8.16 7.72
N ILE A 34 1.51 -7.98 6.76
CA ILE A 34 2.95 -7.96 7.02
C ILE A 34 3.31 -6.85 8.01
N ILE A 35 2.75 -5.65 7.85
CA ILE A 35 3.07 -4.50 8.70
C ILE A 35 2.50 -4.68 10.12
N ILE A 36 1.29 -5.22 10.26
CA ILE A 36 0.70 -5.56 11.57
C ILE A 36 1.54 -6.62 12.29
N LEU A 37 2.02 -7.62 11.56
CA LEU A 37 2.81 -8.75 12.10
C LEU A 37 4.32 -8.54 11.91
N ASN A 38 4.75 -7.29 11.83
CA ASN A 38 6.12 -6.96 11.43
C ASN A 38 7.17 -7.39 12.48
N ASN A 39 6.82 -7.50 13.75
CA ASN A 39 7.68 -8.13 14.77
C ASN A 39 8.14 -9.55 14.37
N ARG A 40 7.33 -10.28 13.61
CA ARG A 40 7.62 -11.63 13.10
C ARG A 40 8.17 -11.62 11.68
N TYR A 41 7.65 -10.74 10.82
CA TYR A 41 7.93 -10.77 9.39
C TYR A 41 8.82 -9.64 8.88
N TRP A 42 9.48 -8.86 9.74
CA TRP A 42 10.34 -7.75 9.32
C TRP A 42 11.43 -8.16 8.32
N LYS A 43 11.98 -9.38 8.45
CA LYS A 43 12.99 -9.95 7.53
C LYS A 43 12.46 -10.17 6.11
N ILE A 44 11.15 -10.16 5.93
CA ILE A 44 10.48 -10.25 4.62
C ILE A 44 9.93 -8.88 4.25
N GLY A 45 9.21 -8.24 5.16
CA GLY A 45 8.54 -6.96 4.92
C GLY A 45 9.50 -5.83 4.53
N ILE A 46 10.62 -5.68 5.24
CA ILE A 46 11.59 -4.61 4.95
C ILE A 46 12.24 -4.81 3.57
N PRO A 47 12.77 -6.00 3.22
CA PRO A 47 13.27 -6.24 1.87
C PRO A 47 12.21 -6.03 0.78
N VAL A 48 10.96 -6.45 1.00
CA VAL A 48 9.87 -6.20 0.05
C VAL A 48 9.63 -4.71 -0.14
N ALA A 49 9.60 -3.91 0.94
CA ALA A 49 9.44 -2.46 0.86
C ALA A 49 10.59 -1.79 0.08
N ILE A 50 11.83 -2.22 0.30
CA ILE A 50 13.00 -1.74 -0.44
C ILE A 50 12.90 -2.14 -1.92
N ALA A 51 12.56 -3.39 -2.22
CA ALA A 51 12.43 -3.88 -3.58
C ALA A 51 11.34 -3.13 -4.36
N LEU A 52 10.18 -2.89 -3.73
CA LEU A 52 9.12 -2.06 -4.31
C LEU A 52 9.56 -0.62 -4.49
N GLY A 53 10.28 -0.04 -3.52
CA GLY A 53 10.83 1.31 -3.62
C GLY A 53 11.78 1.47 -4.80
N LEU A 54 12.75 0.56 -4.93
CA LEU A 54 13.69 0.52 -6.05
C LEU A 54 12.97 0.30 -7.38
N PHE A 55 12.04 -0.64 -7.43
CA PHE A 55 11.20 -0.86 -8.62
C PHE A 55 10.44 0.42 -8.99
N GLY A 56 9.85 1.10 -8.01
CA GLY A 56 9.10 2.33 -8.27
C GLY A 56 9.98 3.49 -8.75
N THR A 57 11.20 3.60 -8.23
CA THR A 57 12.15 4.64 -8.65
C THR A 57 12.71 4.36 -10.04
N ILE A 58 13.02 3.11 -10.35
CA ILE A 58 13.71 2.75 -11.60
C ILE A 58 12.73 2.54 -12.75
N PHE A 59 11.65 1.81 -12.53
CA PHE A 59 10.72 1.41 -13.59
C PHE A 59 9.54 2.39 -13.72
N PRO A 60 9.07 2.70 -14.94
CA PRO A 60 9.63 2.30 -16.24
C PRO A 60 10.67 3.29 -16.81
N PHE A 61 10.82 4.47 -16.22
CA PHE A 61 11.52 5.60 -16.88
C PHE A 61 13.05 5.48 -16.95
N TYR A 62 13.68 4.70 -16.06
CA TYR A 62 15.11 4.41 -16.12
C TYR A 62 15.40 3.03 -16.71
N TYR A 63 14.55 2.05 -16.41
CA TYR A 63 14.55 0.75 -17.05
C TYR A 63 13.11 0.32 -17.32
N PRO A 64 12.73 0.04 -18.59
CA PRO A 64 13.56 0.03 -19.80
C PRO A 64 13.97 1.44 -20.29
N GLY A 65 13.31 2.51 -19.80
CA GLY A 65 13.61 3.89 -20.15
C GLY A 65 13.47 4.19 -21.64
N ALA A 66 14.37 5.02 -22.16
CA ALA A 66 14.34 5.50 -23.54
C ALA A 66 14.35 4.37 -24.60
N ALA A 67 14.86 3.17 -24.26
CA ALA A 67 14.84 2.01 -25.15
C ALA A 67 13.42 1.57 -25.54
N LEU A 68 12.42 1.87 -24.71
CA LEU A 68 11.01 1.63 -25.00
C LEU A 68 10.19 2.93 -25.08
N GLY A 69 10.84 4.05 -25.45
CA GLY A 69 10.16 5.31 -25.72
C GLY A 69 9.77 6.11 -24.47
N PHE A 70 10.28 5.77 -23.29
CA PHE A 70 10.03 6.55 -22.08
C PHE A 70 10.96 7.75 -21.99
N ASP A 71 10.37 8.93 -21.81
CA ASP A 71 11.10 10.14 -21.50
C ASP A 71 11.80 10.05 -20.14
N ARG A 72 12.95 10.73 -20.02
CA ARG A 72 13.57 10.91 -18.71
C ARG A 72 12.68 11.76 -17.81
N PRO A 73 12.47 11.36 -16.56
CA PRO A 73 11.64 12.13 -15.65
C PRO A 73 12.41 13.38 -15.16
N PRO A 74 11.70 14.42 -14.72
CA PRO A 74 12.35 15.61 -14.17
C PRO A 74 13.00 15.29 -12.82
N GLU A 75 14.31 15.47 -12.73
CA GLU A 75 15.10 15.25 -11.51
C GLU A 75 15.52 16.58 -10.86
N PRO A 76 15.64 16.66 -9.52
CA PRO A 76 15.47 15.58 -8.53
C PRO A 76 14.02 15.30 -8.13
N LEU A 77 13.05 15.98 -8.76
CA LEU A 77 11.64 15.98 -8.36
C LEU A 77 11.04 14.58 -8.38
N TYR A 78 11.23 13.81 -9.46
CA TYR A 78 10.66 12.47 -9.58
C TYR A 78 11.23 11.49 -8.55
N THR A 79 12.53 11.52 -8.29
CA THR A 79 13.15 10.69 -7.24
C THR A 79 12.58 11.03 -5.87
N ILE A 80 12.47 12.32 -5.52
CA ILE A 80 11.90 12.75 -4.24
C ILE A 80 10.45 12.30 -4.12
N LEU A 81 9.63 12.57 -5.14
CA LEU A 81 8.21 12.19 -5.12
C LEU A 81 8.03 10.69 -5.00
N THR A 82 8.80 9.90 -5.73
CA THR A 82 8.73 8.43 -5.62
C THR A 82 9.18 7.96 -4.24
N ALA A 83 10.22 8.57 -3.66
CA ALA A 83 10.68 8.26 -2.31
C ALA A 83 9.60 8.45 -1.24
N VAL A 84 8.71 9.43 -1.39
CA VAL A 84 7.59 9.65 -0.46
C VAL A 84 6.66 8.42 -0.34
N TYR A 85 6.57 7.59 -1.37
CA TYR A 85 5.69 6.41 -1.37
C TYR A 85 6.31 5.15 -0.77
N TRP A 86 7.59 5.15 -0.41
CA TRP A 86 8.19 3.95 0.19
C TRP A 86 9.13 4.24 1.36
N VAL A 87 9.82 5.39 1.37
CA VAL A 87 10.74 5.74 2.46
C VAL A 87 10.01 5.94 3.79
N PRO A 88 8.89 6.68 3.88
CA PRO A 88 8.13 6.76 5.13
C PRO A 88 7.63 5.39 5.61
N SER A 89 7.12 4.55 4.71
CA SER A 89 6.70 3.18 5.04
C SER A 89 7.87 2.35 5.56
N LEU A 90 9.04 2.44 4.92
CA LEU A 90 10.26 1.78 5.35
C LEU A 90 10.70 2.25 6.74
N ILE A 91 10.66 3.57 7.01
CA ILE A 91 10.96 4.13 8.33
C ILE A 91 9.99 3.57 9.38
N ILE A 92 8.68 3.54 9.09
CA ILE A 92 7.68 2.93 9.97
C ILE A 92 8.04 1.47 10.26
N MET A 93 8.29 0.66 9.21
CA MET A 93 8.57 -0.77 9.33
C MET A 93 9.90 -1.09 10.04
N ALA A 94 10.94 -0.28 9.82
CA ALA A 94 12.27 -0.51 10.38
C ALA A 94 12.47 0.11 11.78
N SER A 95 11.58 1.02 12.18
CA SER A 95 11.64 1.67 13.50
C SER A 95 10.93 0.85 14.59
N PRO A 96 11.10 1.23 15.88
CA PRO A 96 10.33 0.64 16.98
C PRO A 96 8.81 0.77 16.80
N ILE A 97 8.33 1.73 16.00
CA ILE A 97 6.91 1.88 15.67
C ILE A 97 6.41 0.61 14.98
N GLY A 98 7.03 0.20 13.87
CA GLY A 98 6.64 -1.00 13.14
C GLY A 98 7.08 -2.30 13.81
N LEU A 99 8.24 -2.34 14.46
CA LEU A 99 8.77 -3.59 15.04
C LEU A 99 8.11 -3.97 16.37
N ARG A 100 7.53 -3.01 17.09
CA ARG A 100 6.98 -3.24 18.45
C ARG A 100 5.61 -2.61 18.67
N LEU A 101 5.45 -1.33 18.36
CA LEU A 101 4.23 -0.60 18.72
C LEU A 101 3.02 -1.03 17.89
N ILE A 102 3.12 -1.06 16.55
CA ILE A 102 2.04 -1.48 15.66
C ILE A 102 1.56 -2.90 16.01
N PRO A 103 2.42 -3.93 16.12
CA PRO A 103 2.00 -5.27 16.52
C PRO A 103 1.26 -5.28 17.86
N LYS A 104 1.81 -4.61 18.88
CA LYS A 104 1.23 -4.57 20.23
C LYS A 104 -0.11 -3.82 20.26
N TRP A 105 -0.17 -2.66 19.63
CA TRP A 105 -1.32 -1.76 19.68
C TRP A 105 -2.47 -2.23 18.80
N SER A 106 -2.20 -2.95 17.70
CA SER A 106 -3.25 -3.51 16.83
C SER A 106 -4.21 -4.45 17.56
N VAL A 107 -3.73 -5.16 18.59
CA VAL A 107 -4.52 -6.07 19.43
C VAL A 107 -4.91 -5.46 20.78
N SER A 108 -4.58 -4.19 21.03
CA SER A 108 -4.85 -3.53 22.31
C SER A 108 -6.35 -3.35 22.55
N SER A 109 -6.77 -3.37 23.81
CA SER A 109 -8.12 -2.97 24.22
C SER A 109 -8.30 -1.45 24.21
N ASP A 110 -7.20 -0.68 24.27
CA ASP A 110 -7.23 0.77 24.13
C ASP A 110 -7.56 1.14 22.68
N ARG A 111 -8.74 1.74 22.50
CA ARG A 111 -9.27 2.13 21.20
C ARG A 111 -8.36 3.11 20.46
N ARG A 112 -7.70 4.04 21.18
CA ARG A 112 -6.79 5.03 20.57
C ARG A 112 -5.55 4.34 20.05
N GLN A 113 -4.96 3.45 20.84
CA GLN A 113 -3.80 2.65 20.40
C GLN A 113 -4.14 1.81 19.18
N LYS A 114 -5.28 1.10 19.21
CA LYS A 114 -5.74 0.29 18.07
C LYS A 114 -5.94 1.15 16.82
N TYR A 115 -6.60 2.30 16.95
CA TYR A 115 -6.82 3.22 15.83
C TYR A 115 -5.51 3.68 15.20
N VAL A 116 -4.56 4.16 16.02
CA VAL A 116 -3.25 4.63 15.54
C VAL A 116 -2.49 3.50 14.85
N ALA A 117 -2.47 2.30 15.43
CA ALA A 117 -1.75 1.17 14.85
C ALA A 117 -2.34 0.71 13.51
N ILE A 118 -3.66 0.57 13.43
CA ILE A 118 -4.36 0.17 12.21
C ILE A 118 -4.21 1.26 11.14
N PHE A 119 -4.32 2.53 11.50
CA PHE A 119 -4.09 3.65 10.58
C PHE A 119 -2.67 3.64 10.00
N LEU A 120 -1.64 3.55 10.85
CA LEU A 120 -0.25 3.56 10.39
C LEU A 120 0.06 2.33 9.53
N ALA A 121 -0.50 1.17 9.88
CA ALA A 121 -0.34 -0.04 9.08
C ALA A 121 -0.98 0.09 7.69
N ILE A 122 -2.21 0.61 7.62
CA ILE A 122 -2.91 0.87 6.35
C ILE A 122 -2.16 1.92 5.54
N LEU A 123 -1.79 3.05 6.14
CA LEU A 123 -1.09 4.14 5.44
C LEU A 123 0.22 3.65 4.81
N ALA A 124 1.05 2.97 5.60
CA ALA A 124 2.32 2.44 5.11
C ALA A 124 2.12 1.40 4.00
N ALA A 125 1.12 0.52 4.14
CA ALA A 125 0.77 -0.47 3.13
C ALA A 125 0.26 0.18 1.84
N MET A 126 -0.59 1.20 1.94
CA MET A 126 -1.19 1.88 0.78
C MET A 126 -0.17 2.67 -0.02
N TRP A 127 0.79 3.33 0.65
CA TRP A 127 1.93 3.95 -0.02
C TRP A 127 2.78 2.93 -0.78
N LEU A 128 3.08 1.78 -0.18
CA LEU A 128 3.83 0.71 -0.86
C LEU A 128 3.03 0.08 -2.00
N TRP A 129 1.74 -0.16 -1.81
CA TRP A 129 0.81 -0.74 -2.79
C TRP A 129 0.65 0.13 -4.04
N TRP A 130 0.69 1.45 -3.88
CA TRP A 130 0.59 2.39 -4.99
C TRP A 130 1.61 2.15 -6.09
N ILE A 131 2.81 1.67 -5.71
CA ILE A 131 3.90 1.43 -6.66
C ILE A 131 3.55 0.27 -7.62
N PRO A 132 3.34 -0.99 -7.18
CA PRO A 132 2.97 -2.07 -8.08
C PRO A 132 1.62 -1.84 -8.76
N TRP A 133 0.75 -0.97 -8.23
CA TRP A 133 -0.47 -0.55 -8.91
C TRP A 133 -0.20 0.40 -10.08
N THR A 134 0.61 1.45 -9.91
CA THR A 134 0.83 2.47 -10.96
C THR A 134 1.79 2.04 -12.04
N LYS A 135 2.92 1.45 -11.66
CA LYS A 135 4.05 1.29 -12.58
C LYS A 135 3.74 0.37 -13.76
N PRO A 136 3.02 -0.75 -13.60
CA PRO A 136 2.60 -1.57 -14.74
C PRO A 136 1.73 -0.80 -15.72
N TYR A 137 0.83 0.06 -15.24
CA TYR A 137 -0.02 0.89 -16.11
C TYR A 137 0.80 1.90 -16.89
N TRP A 138 1.73 2.58 -16.23
CA TRP A 138 2.61 3.53 -16.91
C TRP A 138 3.41 2.87 -18.03
N TYR A 139 3.86 1.63 -17.79
CA TYR A 139 4.53 0.84 -18.79
C TYR A 139 3.59 0.44 -19.95
N LEU A 140 2.46 -0.20 -19.64
CA LEU A 140 1.53 -0.74 -20.64
C LEU A 140 0.93 0.35 -21.54
N PHE A 141 0.65 1.53 -20.98
CA PHE A 141 0.06 2.65 -21.71
C PHE A 141 1.09 3.69 -22.16
N SER A 142 2.39 3.43 -21.95
CA SER A 142 3.49 4.34 -22.35
C SER A 142 3.25 5.78 -21.90
N TYR A 143 2.82 5.98 -20.65
CA TYR A 143 2.52 7.32 -20.16
C TYR A 143 3.79 8.18 -20.05
N ALA A 144 3.67 9.44 -20.47
CA ALA A 144 4.74 10.41 -20.37
C ALA A 144 5.17 10.64 -18.92
N ALA A 145 6.46 10.92 -18.71
CA ALA A 145 7.02 11.12 -17.36
C ALA A 145 6.35 12.28 -16.61
N ALA A 146 5.98 13.35 -17.32
CA ALA A 146 5.23 14.47 -16.75
C ALA A 146 3.88 14.04 -16.16
N MET A 147 3.18 13.11 -16.83
CA MET A 147 1.94 12.54 -16.31
C MET A 147 2.21 11.71 -15.05
N GLY A 148 3.25 10.87 -15.07
CA GLY A 148 3.66 10.09 -13.89
C GLY A 148 3.94 10.98 -12.67
N VAL A 149 4.63 12.11 -12.86
CA VAL A 149 4.88 13.11 -11.81
C VAL A 149 3.58 13.73 -11.33
N ALA A 150 2.71 14.19 -12.24
CA ALA A 150 1.44 14.80 -11.88
C ALA A 150 0.55 13.84 -11.07
N THR A 151 0.41 12.59 -11.52
CA THR A 151 -0.33 11.55 -10.77
C THR A 151 0.29 11.33 -9.40
N THR A 152 1.63 11.24 -9.33
CA THR A 152 2.32 11.03 -8.05
C THR A 152 2.06 12.19 -7.08
N ILE A 153 1.95 13.44 -7.54
CA ILE A 153 1.57 14.58 -6.69
C ILE A 153 0.11 14.47 -6.26
N SER A 154 -0.80 14.20 -7.19
CA SER A 154 -2.24 14.12 -6.90
C SER A 154 -2.57 13.04 -5.86
N TYR A 155 -1.83 11.95 -5.83
CA TYR A 155 -2.09 10.85 -4.89
C TYR A 155 -1.46 11.05 -3.50
N LEU A 156 -0.62 12.08 -3.30
CA LEU A 156 0.02 12.35 -2.01
C LEU A 156 -1.00 12.63 -0.90
N TRP A 157 -2.09 13.31 -1.22
CA TRP A 157 -3.16 13.61 -0.25
C TRP A 157 -4.25 12.52 -0.26
N TRP A 158 -4.51 11.93 -1.43
CA TRP A 158 -5.56 10.93 -1.59
C TRP A 158 -5.24 9.65 -0.79
N ILE A 159 -3.99 9.18 -0.80
CA ILE A 159 -3.63 7.96 -0.05
C ILE A 159 -3.84 8.13 1.46
N PRO A 160 -3.36 9.20 2.12
CA PRO A 160 -3.66 9.47 3.51
C PRO A 160 -5.17 9.58 3.80
N ALA A 161 -5.92 10.30 2.96
CA ALA A 161 -7.36 10.45 3.12
C ALA A 161 -8.09 9.10 3.02
N LEU A 162 -7.77 8.29 2.01
CA LEU A 162 -8.33 6.95 1.86
C LEU A 162 -7.94 6.05 3.03
N SER A 163 -6.70 6.11 3.50
CA SER A 163 -6.23 5.32 4.65
C SER A 163 -7.00 5.65 5.92
N LEU A 164 -7.34 6.92 6.14
CA LEU A 164 -8.20 7.35 7.25
C LEU A 164 -9.61 6.76 7.11
N VAL A 165 -10.22 6.84 5.93
CA VAL A 165 -11.56 6.29 5.67
C VAL A 165 -11.57 4.78 5.89
N ILE A 166 -10.61 4.03 5.34
CA ILE A 166 -10.49 2.58 5.55
C ILE A 166 -10.35 2.27 7.04
N THR A 167 -9.53 3.03 7.78
CA THR A 167 -9.38 2.85 9.23
C THR A 167 -10.70 3.07 9.97
N ALA A 168 -11.40 4.16 9.66
CA ALA A 168 -12.67 4.52 10.27
C ALA A 168 -13.75 3.45 10.07
N ILE A 169 -13.72 2.74 8.93
CA ILE A 169 -14.60 1.60 8.64
C ILE A 169 -14.10 0.32 9.32
N THR A 170 -12.79 0.07 9.29
CA THR A 170 -12.19 -1.18 9.78
C THR A 170 -12.35 -1.34 11.28
N ILE A 171 -12.16 -0.26 12.06
CA ILE A 171 -12.21 -0.34 13.53
C ILE A 171 -13.57 -0.83 14.05
N PRO A 172 -14.73 -0.27 13.63
CA PRO A 172 -16.04 -0.81 13.97
C PRO A 172 -16.23 -2.27 13.59
N LEU A 173 -15.72 -2.70 12.43
CA LEU A 173 -15.81 -4.10 11.99
C LEU A 173 -15.01 -5.02 12.93
N LEU A 174 -13.80 -4.63 13.31
CA LEU A 174 -12.99 -5.38 14.28
C LEU A 174 -13.67 -5.44 15.65
N GLU A 175 -14.25 -4.35 16.12
CA GLU A 175 -15.00 -4.31 17.39
C GLU A 175 -16.28 -5.16 17.35
N ALA A 176 -16.98 -5.22 16.21
CA ALA A 176 -18.13 -6.08 16.04
C ALA A 176 -17.73 -7.56 16.00
N LEU A 177 -16.65 -7.89 15.28
CA LEU A 177 -16.14 -9.26 15.21
C LEU A 177 -15.67 -9.77 16.58
N SER A 178 -15.02 -8.96 17.40
CA SER A 178 -14.60 -9.37 18.75
C SER A 178 -15.78 -9.66 19.70
N ARG A 179 -16.96 -9.10 19.41
CA ARG A 179 -18.22 -9.33 20.16
C ARG A 179 -19.11 -10.40 19.54
N SER A 180 -18.78 -10.90 18.35
CA SER A 180 -19.65 -11.80 17.57
C SER A 180 -19.73 -13.22 18.11
N GLY A 181 -18.83 -13.63 19.01
CA GLY A 181 -18.70 -15.02 19.47
C GLY A 181 -18.12 -15.98 18.43
N LEU A 182 -17.69 -15.47 17.26
CA LEU A 182 -17.05 -16.28 16.23
C LEU A 182 -15.66 -16.79 16.68
N PRO A 183 -15.25 -18.00 16.26
CA PRO A 183 -13.91 -18.52 16.53
C PRO A 183 -12.83 -17.56 16.01
N LYS A 184 -11.89 -17.21 16.88
CA LYS A 184 -10.77 -16.34 16.52
C LYS A 184 -9.71 -17.14 15.78
N VAL A 185 -9.37 -16.71 14.57
CA VAL A 185 -8.27 -17.29 13.79
C VAL A 185 -6.94 -16.85 14.40
N ARG A 186 -5.90 -17.69 14.29
CA ARG A 186 -4.55 -17.37 14.80
C ARG A 186 -4.07 -16.03 14.24
N ASP A 187 -3.50 -15.19 15.10
CA ASP A 187 -2.96 -13.86 14.78
C ASP A 187 -4.01 -12.80 14.35
N ALA A 188 -5.32 -13.07 14.54
CA ALA A 188 -6.38 -12.11 14.28
C ALA A 188 -6.33 -10.90 15.24
N VAL A 189 -6.61 -9.70 14.70
CA VAL A 189 -6.55 -8.43 15.43
C VAL A 189 -7.81 -8.06 16.24
N TRP A 190 -8.91 -8.82 16.08
CA TRP A 190 -10.15 -8.66 16.85
C TRP A 190 -10.26 -9.69 17.97
#